data_AF-Q6E230-F1
#
_entry.id   AF-Q6E230-F1
#
_cell.length_a   1.000
_cell.length_b   1.000
_cell.length_c   1.000
_cell.angle_alpha   90.00
_cell.angle_beta   90.00
_cell.angle_gamma   90.00
#
_symmetry.space_group_name_H-M   'P 1'
#
loop_
_entity.id
_entity.type
_entity.pdbx_description
1 polymer ?
#
loop_
_entity_poly.entity_id
_entity_poly.type
_entity_poly.pdbx_seq_one_letter_code
_entity_poly.pdbx_strand_id
1 'polypeptide(L)'
;NQNDDKAEEEQIDKMEDDMFLRCIESNMLSDLTLQGISSIAKVYMHKPNTDDKKRVIITPEGDFKAIADWILETDGTALLR
;
A
#
# COMPACT_ATOMS: atom_id res chain seq x y z
N ASN A 1 28.19 22.83 -40.61
CA ASN A 1 28.75 21.48 -40.31
C ASN A 1 29.13 21.34 -38.85
N GLN A 2 30.07 22.10 -38.27
CA GLN A 2 30.39 21.96 -36.81
C GLN A 2 29.29 22.39 -35.82
N ASN A 3 28.30 23.20 -36.23
CA ASN A 3 27.20 23.62 -35.35
C ASN A 3 26.04 22.62 -35.32
N ASP A 4 25.89 21.78 -36.36
CA ASP A 4 24.81 20.79 -36.41
C ASP A 4 25.16 19.57 -35.54
N ASP A 5 26.43 19.11 -35.60
CA ASP A 5 26.92 17.99 -34.79
C ASP A 5 26.78 18.25 -33.28
N LYS A 6 27.03 19.48 -32.82
CA LYS A 6 26.86 19.87 -31.41
C LYS A 6 25.39 19.90 -30.97
N ALA A 7 24.49 20.30 -31.85
CA ALA A 7 23.06 20.33 -31.54
C ALA A 7 22.48 18.90 -31.47
N GLU A 8 23.02 17.97 -32.25
CA GLU A 8 22.68 16.54 -32.18
C GLU A 8 23.22 15.89 -30.90
N GLU A 9 24.48 16.15 -30.51
CA GLU A 9 25.03 15.67 -29.22
C GLU A 9 24.22 16.18 -28.02
N GLU A 10 23.87 17.48 -27.98
CA GLU A 10 23.01 18.03 -26.92
C GLU A 10 21.58 17.47 -26.93
N GLN A 11 21.06 17.03 -28.08
CA GLN A 11 19.76 16.35 -28.15
C GLN A 11 19.85 14.93 -27.61
N ILE A 12 20.93 14.21 -27.91
CA ILE A 12 21.16 12.85 -27.42
C ILE A 12 21.28 12.86 -25.89
N ASP A 13 22.09 13.76 -25.31
CA ASP A 13 22.23 13.90 -23.85
C ASP A 13 20.87 14.18 -23.17
N LYS A 14 20.05 15.07 -23.75
CA LYS A 14 18.70 15.35 -23.23
C LYS A 14 17.76 14.14 -23.32
N MET A 15 17.88 13.35 -24.39
CA MET A 15 17.09 12.12 -24.52
C MET A 15 17.51 11.05 -23.50
N GLU A 16 18.79 10.98 -23.15
CA GLU A 16 19.31 10.10 -22.08
C GLU A 16 18.81 10.54 -20.69
N ASP A 17 18.85 11.84 -20.39
CA ASP A 17 18.31 12.41 -19.16
C ASP A 17 16.80 12.15 -18.99
N ASP A 18 16.02 12.30 -20.07
CA ASP A 18 14.58 12.01 -20.07
C ASP A 18 14.29 10.52 -19.79
N MET A 19 15.10 9.59 -20.34
CA MET A 19 14.97 8.17 -20.03
C MET A 19 15.31 7.90 -18.56
N PHE A 20 16.35 8.54 -18.03
CA PHE A 20 16.75 8.40 -16.63
C PHE A 20 15.64 8.88 -15.66
N LEU A 21 15.05 10.04 -15.92
CA LEU A 21 13.95 10.57 -15.10
C LEU A 21 12.71 9.67 -15.13
N ARG A 22 12.36 9.11 -16.30
CA ARG A 22 11.26 8.13 -16.42
C ARG A 22 11.52 6.85 -15.63
N CYS A 23 12.77 6.39 -15.57
CA CYS A 23 13.14 5.23 -14.75
C CYS A 23 12.95 5.52 -13.26
N ILE A 24 13.38 6.69 -12.79
CA ILE A 24 13.18 7.11 -11.40
C ILE A 24 11.69 7.19 -11.07
N GLU A 25 10.90 7.85 -11.92
CA GLU A 25 9.46 7.98 -11.76
C GLU A 25 8.79 6.60 -11.65
N SER A 26 9.11 5.70 -12.58
CA SER A 26 8.55 4.35 -12.56
C SER A 26 8.87 3.61 -11.27
N ASN A 27 10.12 3.68 -10.79
CA ASN A 27 10.52 2.99 -9.56
C ASN A 27 9.87 3.59 -8.32
N MET A 28 9.76 4.93 -8.25
CA MET A 28 9.10 5.61 -7.14
C MET A 28 7.62 5.25 -7.05
N LEU A 29 6.96 4.98 -8.18
CA LEU A 29 5.54 4.62 -8.22
C LEU A 29 5.28 3.13 -7.95
N SER A 30 6.22 2.23 -8.28
CA SER A 30 6.00 0.78 -8.18
C SER A 30 6.59 0.14 -6.92
N ASP A 31 7.81 0.52 -6.54
CA ASP A 31 8.62 -0.28 -5.61
C ASP A 31 8.80 0.41 -4.26
N LEU A 32 8.54 1.72 -4.20
CA LEU A 32 8.69 2.49 -2.97
C LEU A 32 7.44 2.36 -2.10
N THR A 33 7.56 1.61 -1.00
CA THR A 33 6.48 1.48 -0.01
C THR A 33 6.66 2.56 1.08
N LEU A 34 5.73 3.52 1.14
CA LEU A 34 5.76 4.59 2.16
C LEU A 34 5.38 4.09 3.56
N GLN A 35 4.35 3.25 3.63
CA GLN A 35 3.84 2.63 4.85
C GLN A 35 2.96 1.43 4.47
N GLY A 36 2.75 0.51 5.41
CA GLY A 36 1.89 -0.65 5.22
C GLY A 36 2.68 -1.93 5.01
N ILE A 37 1.96 -2.98 4.64
CA ILE A 37 2.51 -4.33 4.44
C ILE A 37 2.18 -4.73 3.00
N SER A 38 3.21 -4.98 2.20
CA SER A 38 3.08 -5.21 0.75
C SER A 38 2.23 -6.44 0.39
N SER A 39 2.16 -7.44 1.26
CA SER A 39 1.30 -8.62 1.06
C SER A 39 -0.17 -8.41 1.43
N ILE A 40 -0.55 -7.23 1.91
CA ILE A 40 -1.93 -6.83 2.22
C ILE A 40 -2.36 -5.78 1.21
N ALA A 41 -3.27 -6.13 0.31
CA ALA A 41 -3.71 -5.24 -0.76
C ALA A 41 -4.70 -4.18 -0.27
N LYS A 42 -5.61 -4.55 0.63
CA LYS A 42 -6.68 -3.67 1.15
C LYS A 42 -7.01 -4.02 2.59
N VAL A 43 -7.45 -3.00 3.34
CA VAL A 43 -7.97 -3.14 4.71
C VAL A 43 -9.35 -2.50 4.76
N TYR A 44 -10.33 -3.26 5.24
CA TYR A 44 -11.72 -2.82 5.39
C TYR A 44 -12.04 -2.66 6.87
N MET A 45 -12.61 -1.52 7.24
CA MET A 45 -13.13 -1.31 8.58
C MET A 45 -14.61 -1.69 8.61
N HIS A 46 -14.98 -2.64 9.46
CA HIS A 46 -16.34 -3.15 9.57
C HIS A 46 -16.78 -3.21 11.03
N LYS A 47 -18.07 -2.92 11.27
CA LYS A 47 -18.70 -3.17 12.56
C LYS A 47 -19.62 -4.39 12.41
N PRO A 48 -19.36 -5.50 13.13
CA PRO A 48 -20.03 -6.77 12.91
C PRO A 48 -21.51 -6.71 13.33
N ASN A 49 -22.37 -7.24 12.46
CA ASN A 49 -23.81 -7.35 12.71
C ASN A 49 -24.18 -8.69 13.35
N THR A 50 -23.40 -9.74 13.06
CA THR A 50 -23.58 -11.10 13.58
C THR A 50 -22.76 -11.33 14.85
N ASP A 51 -23.23 -12.20 15.74
CA ASP A 51 -22.62 -12.40 17.07
C ASP A 51 -21.30 -13.18 17.03
N ASP A 52 -21.05 -13.99 15.99
CA ASP A 52 -19.84 -14.78 15.79
C ASP A 52 -18.55 -13.95 15.68
N LYS A 53 -18.69 -12.69 15.24
CA LYS A 53 -17.59 -11.73 15.14
C LYS A 53 -17.60 -10.65 16.23
N LYS A 54 -18.56 -10.69 17.16
CA LYS A 54 -18.60 -9.75 18.29
C LYS A 54 -17.65 -10.21 19.39
N ARG A 55 -17.03 -9.26 20.07
CA ARG A 55 -16.24 -9.57 21.27
C ARG A 55 -17.17 -9.99 22.38
N VAL A 56 -16.98 -11.19 22.91
CA VAL A 56 -17.74 -11.71 24.05
C VAL A 56 -16.97 -11.41 25.33
N ILE A 57 -17.63 -10.80 26.30
CA ILE A 57 -17.10 -10.57 27.65
C ILE A 57 -18.01 -11.23 28.69
N ILE A 58 -17.42 -11.61 29.83
CA ILE A 58 -18.16 -12.07 31.00
C ILE A 58 -18.45 -10.84 31.87
N THR A 59 -19.71 -10.61 32.22
CA THR A 59 -20.09 -9.49 33.09
C THR A 59 -19.77 -9.80 34.56
N PRO A 60 -19.72 -8.78 35.44
CA PRO A 60 -19.51 -9.01 36.88
C PRO A 60 -20.53 -9.96 37.51
N GLU A 61 -21.74 -10.04 36.95
CA GLU A 61 -22.83 -10.93 37.38
C GLU A 61 -22.66 -12.37 36.88
N GLY A 62 -21.70 -12.62 35.99
CA GLY A 62 -21.42 -13.95 35.42
C GLY A 62 -22.08 -14.23 34.08
N ASP A 63 -22.79 -13.26 33.49
CA ASP A 63 -23.46 -13.42 32.19
C ASP A 63 -22.51 -13.19 31.01
N PHE A 64 -22.85 -13.74 29.85
CA PHE A 64 -22.16 -13.44 28.60
C PHE A 64 -22.77 -12.23 27.90
N LYS A 65 -21.93 -11.27 27.50
CA LYS A 65 -22.34 -10.10 26.71
C LYS A 65 -21.54 -10.01 25.42
N ALA A 66 -22.24 -9.98 24.29
CA ALA A 66 -21.64 -9.73 22.98
C ALA A 66 -21.60 -8.22 22.68
N ILE A 67 -20.42 -7.70 22.34
CA ILE A 67 -20.18 -6.28 22.03
C ILE A 67 -19.65 -6.16 20.60
N ALA A 68 -20.33 -5.35 19.78
CA ALA A 68 -19.89 -5.05 18.42
C ALA A 68 -18.84 -3.93 18.44
N ASP A 69 -17.58 -4.32 18.28
CA ASP A 69 -16.43 -3.42 18.13
C ASP A 69 -16.04 -3.25 16.65
N TRP A 70 -15.33 -2.17 16.35
CA TRP A 70 -14.76 -2.00 15.01
C TRP A 70 -13.64 -3.01 14.77
N ILE A 71 -13.77 -3.77 13.69
CA ILE A 71 -12.78 -4.76 13.27
C ILE A 71 -12.17 -4.34 11.92
N LEU A 72 -10.95 -4.82 11.67
CA LEU A 72 -10.25 -4.66 10.40
C LEU A 72 -10.17 -6.03 9.71
N GLU A 73 -10.65 -6.08 8.47
CA GLU A 73 -10.53 -7.26 7.60
C GLU A 73 -9.53 -6.95 6.49
N THR A 74 -8.59 -7.86 6.24
CA THR A 74 -7.50 -7.65 5.29
C THR A 74 -7.65 -8.54 4.06
N ASP A 75 -7.42 -7.98 2.88
CA ASP A 75 -7.25 -8.74 1.63
C ASP A 75 -5.77 -9.11 1.49
N GLY A 76 -5.44 -10.35 1.87
CA GLY A 76 -4.07 -10.83 2.08
C GLY A 76 -3.77 -11.19 3.53
N THR A 77 -2.66 -11.89 3.75
CA THR A 77 -2.19 -12.30 5.08
C THR A 77 -0.69 -12.09 5.22
N ALA A 78 -0.28 -11.70 6.42
CA ALA A 78 1.12 -11.46 6.78
C ALA A 78 1.40 -11.86 8.24
N LEU A 79 0.60 -12.79 8.78
CA LEU A 79 0.78 -13.25 10.15
C LEU A 79 2.10 -14.02 10.26
N LEU A 80 2.92 -13.65 11.23
CA LEU A 80 4.15 -14.37 11.55
C LEU A 80 3.77 -15.81 11.96
N ARG A 81 4.46 -16.80 11.38
CA ARG A 81 4.30 -18.21 11.75
C ARG A 81 5.05 -18.54 13.04
#